data_AF-I4YK73-F1
#
_entry.id   AF-I4YK73-F1
#
_cell.length_a   1.000
_cell.length_b   1.000
_cell.length_c   1.000
_cell.angle_alpha   90.00
_cell.angle_beta   90.00
_cell.angle_gamma   90.00
#
_symmetry.space_group_name_H-M   'P 1'
#
loop_
_entity.id
_entity.type
_entity.pdbx_description
1 polymer ?
#
loop_
_entity_poly.entity_id
_entity_poly.type
_entity_poly.pdbx_seq_one_letter_code
_entity_poly.pdbx_strand_id
1 'polypeptide(L)'
;MELGGTRSFGGRVIVGTQTLEQSLDIDADFLITDLCPVDVLLQRLGRLHRNGRNKRPHGFSILQAVIVVPSRRDLTPLVKAPRNGLGTSKQGGIYEDLFAIEATWRLIEDNPEWHIPAMNRYLVEAVTHPDKRAELEAELCGKAAWAEHRGRIIGLWRGRSPPSGSSDHAASS
;
A
#
# COMPACT_ATOMS: atom_id res chain seq x y z
N MET A 1 -1.03 13.90 -20.43
CA MET A 1 0.08 13.10 -20.98
C MET A 1 -0.43 11.68 -21.10
N GLU A 2 -0.96 11.30 -22.26
CA GLU A 2 -1.34 9.91 -22.50
C GLU A 2 -0.07 9.10 -22.78
N LEU A 3 0.27 8.19 -21.86
CA LEU A 3 1.37 7.24 -22.02
C LEU A 3 0.91 5.91 -22.63
N GLY A 4 -0.37 5.81 -23.03
CA GLY A 4 -1.00 4.63 -23.63
C GLY A 4 -0.84 4.49 -25.15
N GLY A 5 0.01 5.30 -25.79
CA GLY A 5 0.25 5.22 -27.24
C GLY A 5 1.15 4.06 -27.69
N THR A 6 1.24 3.84 -29.01
CA THR A 6 2.22 2.93 -29.65
C THR A 6 3.62 3.12 -29.06
N ARG A 7 4.25 2.02 -28.61
CA ARG A 7 5.59 2.03 -28.03
C ARG A 7 6.58 2.75 -28.97
N SER A 8 6.99 3.96 -28.60
CA SER A 8 8.07 4.68 -29.30
C SER A 8 9.41 3.95 -29.07
N PHE A 9 10.26 3.90 -30.09
CA PHE A 9 11.61 3.37 -29.96
C PHE A 9 12.42 4.18 -28.92
N GLY A 10 12.80 3.55 -27.81
CA GLY A 10 13.62 4.15 -26.74
C GLY A 10 13.11 3.82 -25.33
N GLY A 11 14.03 3.53 -24.40
CA GLY A 11 13.71 3.31 -22.99
C GLY A 11 13.28 4.61 -22.31
N ARG A 12 12.24 4.55 -21.46
CA ARG A 12 11.75 5.69 -20.69
C ARG A 12 11.67 5.34 -19.21
N VAL A 13 12.12 6.26 -18.36
CA VAL A 13 11.98 6.17 -16.90
C VAL A 13 10.94 7.20 -16.48
N ILE A 14 9.91 6.74 -15.78
CA ILE A 14 8.89 7.61 -15.19
C ILE A 14 9.09 7.57 -13.68
N VAL A 15 9.31 8.74 -13.10
CA VAL A 15 9.37 8.93 -11.65
C VAL A 15 8.17 9.77 -11.26
N GLY A 16 7.43 9.33 -10.25
CA GLY A 16 6.49 10.21 -9.60
C GLY A 16 6.00 9.64 -8.28
N THR A 17 5.27 10.50 -7.59
CA THR A 17 4.72 10.23 -6.27
C THR A 17 3.37 9.54 -6.39
N GLN A 18 2.72 9.30 -5.25
CA GLN A 18 1.39 8.69 -5.18
C GLN A 18 0.33 9.39 -6.06
N THR A 19 0.51 10.65 -6.44
CA THR A 19 -0.39 11.37 -7.35
C THR A 19 -0.47 10.75 -8.75
N LEU A 20 0.47 9.88 -9.14
CA LEU A 20 0.37 9.08 -10.36
C LEU A 20 -0.72 7.99 -10.29
N GLU A 21 -1.27 7.70 -9.11
CA GLU A 21 -2.25 6.62 -8.88
C GLU A 21 -3.65 6.92 -9.43
N GLN A 22 -4.02 8.20 -9.59
CA GLN A 22 -5.28 8.59 -10.22
C GLN A 22 -5.04 9.03 -11.66
N SER A 23 -5.60 8.27 -12.61
CA SER A 23 -5.78 8.57 -14.05
C SER A 23 -4.66 8.24 -15.07
N LEU A 24 -3.48 7.76 -14.68
CA LEU A 24 -2.44 7.41 -15.67
C LEU A 24 -2.53 5.94 -16.13
N ASP A 25 -2.92 5.72 -17.38
CA ASP A 25 -2.83 4.42 -18.07
C ASP A 25 -1.38 4.12 -18.46
N ILE A 26 -0.63 3.51 -17.53
CA ILE A 26 0.77 3.12 -17.71
C ILE A 26 0.85 1.61 -17.98
N ASP A 27 1.65 1.23 -18.96
CA ASP A 27 2.08 -0.16 -19.24
C ASP A 27 3.60 -0.25 -19.11
N ALA A 28 4.07 -0.44 -17.88
CA ALA A 28 5.49 -0.53 -17.56
C ALA A 28 6.07 -1.93 -17.84
N ASP A 29 7.36 -1.98 -18.15
CA ASP A 29 8.13 -3.22 -18.31
C ASP A 29 8.76 -3.69 -16.98
N PHE A 30 8.98 -2.76 -16.05
CA PHE A 30 9.59 -2.97 -14.73
C PHE A 30 9.06 -1.93 -13.74
N LEU A 31 8.93 -2.29 -12.47
CA LEU A 31 8.46 -1.40 -11.41
C LEU A 31 9.45 -1.35 -10.25
N ILE A 32 9.81 -0.14 -9.80
CA ILE A 32 10.46 0.09 -8.52
C ILE A 32 9.48 0.92 -7.70
N THR A 33 9.18 0.49 -6.47
CA THR A 33 8.22 1.19 -5.64
C THR A 33 8.56 1.08 -4.17
N ASP A 34 8.28 2.14 -3.40
CA ASP A 34 8.40 2.09 -1.95
C ASP A 34 7.40 1.10 -1.35
N LEU A 35 7.78 0.50 -0.23
CA LEU A 35 6.88 -0.28 0.60
C LEU A 35 5.61 0.54 0.92
N CYS A 36 4.46 -0.04 0.64
CA CYS A 36 3.15 0.58 0.81
C CYS A 36 2.12 -0.48 1.24
N PRO A 37 0.88 -0.09 1.58
CA PRO A 37 -0.16 -1.05 1.91
C PRO A 37 -0.45 -1.99 0.72
N VAL A 38 -0.81 -3.24 1.00
CA VAL A 38 -0.94 -4.29 -0.02
C VAL A 38 -1.93 -3.95 -1.14
N ASP A 39 -3.02 -3.26 -0.84
CA ASP A 39 -4.01 -2.81 -1.82
C ASP A 39 -3.44 -1.76 -2.78
N VAL A 40 -2.69 -0.79 -2.25
CA VAL A 40 -1.95 0.20 -3.06
C VAL A 40 -0.89 -0.49 -3.90
N LEU A 41 -0.17 -1.46 -3.33
CA LEU A 41 0.83 -2.23 -4.06
C LEU A 41 0.20 -3.01 -5.23
N LEU A 42 -0.94 -3.67 -5.01
CA LEU A 42 -1.68 -4.38 -6.06
C LEU A 42 -2.14 -3.43 -7.18
N GLN A 43 -2.59 -2.22 -6.84
CA GLN A 43 -2.93 -1.20 -7.84
C GLN A 43 -1.73 -0.79 -8.69
N ARG A 44 -0.54 -0.67 -8.07
CA ARG A 44 0.71 -0.36 -8.79
C ARG A 44 1.15 -1.52 -9.67
N LEU A 45 1.07 -2.76 -9.18
CA LEU A 45 1.39 -3.97 -9.93
C LEU A 45 0.47 -4.15 -11.15
N GLY A 46 -0.79 -3.70 -11.08
CA GLY A 46 -1.72 -3.71 -12.21
C GLY A 46 -1.30 -2.86 -13.42
N ARG A 47 -0.27 -2.03 -13.28
CA ARG A 47 0.33 -1.22 -14.36
C ARG A 47 1.55 -1.89 -15.00
N LEU A 48 2.02 -2.99 -14.41
CA LEU A 48 3.13 -3.76 -14.93
C LEU A 48 2.60 -4.76 -15.94
N HIS A 49 3.18 -4.74 -17.15
CA HIS A 49 2.82 -5.63 -18.26
C HIS A 49 1.32 -5.62 -18.60
N ARG A 50 0.63 -4.51 -18.33
CA ARG A 50 -0.83 -4.36 -18.46
C ARG A 50 -1.35 -4.78 -19.83
N ASN A 51 -0.59 -4.49 -20.89
CA ASN A 51 -0.92 -4.90 -22.25
C ASN A 51 -0.12 -6.15 -22.64
N GLY A 52 -0.71 -7.34 -22.46
CA GLY A 52 -0.10 -8.63 -22.81
C GLY A 52 0.19 -8.86 -24.30
N ARG A 53 -0.13 -7.91 -25.18
CA ARG A 53 0.07 -8.00 -26.64
C ARG A 53 1.36 -7.33 -27.13
N ASN A 54 2.08 -6.63 -26.26
CA ASN A 54 3.28 -5.89 -26.64
C ASN A 54 4.53 -6.78 -26.55
N LYS A 55 5.32 -6.84 -27.63
CA LYS A 55 6.65 -7.47 -27.62
C LYS A 55 7.56 -6.69 -26.67
N ARG A 56 7.96 -7.32 -25.56
CA ARG A 56 8.82 -6.73 -24.54
C ARG A 56 10.29 -6.74 -25.00
N PRO A 57 11.11 -5.74 -24.63
CA PRO A 57 12.55 -5.78 -24.88
C PRO A 57 13.22 -6.97 -24.20
N HIS A 58 14.37 -7.39 -24.72
CA HIS A 58 15.18 -8.44 -24.08
C HIS A 58 15.53 -8.05 -22.64
N GLY A 59 15.38 -8.98 -21.69
CA GLY A 59 15.58 -8.75 -20.26
C GLY A 59 14.32 -8.29 -19.49
N PHE A 60 13.22 -7.98 -20.18
CA PHE A 60 11.95 -7.55 -19.57
C PHE A 60 10.76 -8.44 -19.97
N SER A 61 11.04 -9.68 -20.37
CA SER A 61 10.02 -10.69 -20.68
C SER A 61 9.35 -11.25 -19.43
N ILE A 62 10.02 -11.18 -18.28
CA ILE A 62 9.51 -11.61 -16.98
C ILE A 62 8.96 -10.38 -16.24
N LEU A 63 7.77 -10.54 -15.67
CA LEU A 63 7.13 -9.53 -14.84
C LEU A 63 7.87 -9.43 -13.50
N GLN A 64 8.50 -8.29 -13.22
CA GLN A 64 9.26 -8.07 -11.99
C GLN A 64 8.98 -6.69 -11.40
N ALA A 65 8.88 -6.65 -10.07
CA ALA A 65 8.81 -5.43 -9.27
C ALA A 65 9.85 -5.50 -8.14
N VAL A 66 10.49 -4.37 -7.86
CA VAL A 66 11.40 -4.20 -6.73
C VAL A 66 10.74 -3.32 -5.69
N ILE A 67 10.60 -3.85 -4.48
CA ILE A 67 10.06 -3.10 -3.34
C ILE A 67 11.22 -2.51 -2.56
N VAL A 68 11.25 -1.19 -2.45
CA VAL A 68 12.22 -0.47 -1.63
C VAL A 68 11.71 -0.48 -0.19
N VAL A 69 12.49 -1.13 0.67
CA VAL A 69 12.19 -1.25 2.10
C VAL A 69 13.21 -0.48 2.94
N PRO A 70 12.90 -0.12 4.19
CA PRO A 70 13.89 0.41 5.12
C PRO A 70 15.12 -0.50 5.25
N SER A 71 16.30 0.09 5.41
CA SER A 71 17.57 -0.65 5.50
C SER A 71 17.69 -1.56 6.73
N ARG A 72 16.81 -1.39 7.71
CA ARG A 72 16.66 -2.28 8.87
C ARG A 72 15.28 -2.88 8.84
N ARG A 73 15.17 -4.18 9.13
CA ARG A 73 13.90 -4.89 9.30
C ARG A 73 13.20 -4.53 10.61
N ASP A 74 12.87 -3.25 10.77
CA ASP A 74 12.19 -2.70 11.93
C ASP A 74 11.49 -1.39 11.58
N LEU A 75 10.15 -1.38 11.63
CA LEU A 75 9.35 -0.17 11.44
C LEU A 75 9.17 0.63 12.73
N THR A 76 9.58 0.12 13.90
CA THR A 76 9.45 0.80 15.19
C THR A 76 10.01 2.24 15.20
N PRO A 77 11.15 2.54 14.54
CA PRO A 77 11.64 3.92 14.46
C PRO A 77 10.69 4.87 13.71
N LEU A 78 9.99 4.36 12.69
CA LEU A 78 9.07 5.13 11.85
C LEU A 78 7.75 5.43 12.55
N VAL A 79 7.39 4.65 13.57
CA VAL A 79 6.27 4.93 14.47
C VAL A 79 6.46 6.26 15.21
N LYS A 80 7.71 6.56 15.60
CA LYS A 80 8.10 7.78 16.34
C LYS A 80 8.50 8.92 15.42
N ALA A 81 9.23 8.60 14.35
CA ALA A 81 9.80 9.55 13.41
C ALA A 81 9.49 9.12 11.97
N PRO A 82 8.33 9.55 11.43
CA PRO A 82 7.94 9.26 10.07
C PRO A 82 8.99 9.69 9.05
N ARG A 83 9.19 8.88 8.01
CA ARG A 83 10.13 9.17 6.91
C ARG A 83 9.60 8.58 5.61
N ASN A 84 9.93 9.19 4.48
CA ASN A 84 9.60 8.70 3.14
C ASN A 84 8.10 8.35 2.97
N GLY A 85 7.21 9.13 3.59
CA GLY A 85 5.77 8.88 3.56
C GLY A 85 5.25 7.77 4.48
N LEU A 86 6.13 7.03 5.16
CA LEU A 86 5.76 5.99 6.14
C LEU A 86 5.61 6.57 7.55
N GLY A 87 4.45 6.33 8.17
CA GLY A 87 4.15 6.68 9.55
C GLY A 87 3.45 8.03 9.71
N THR A 88 2.81 8.25 10.85
CA THR A 88 2.02 9.46 11.12
C THR A 88 2.88 10.60 11.68
N SER A 89 2.95 11.73 10.97
CA SER A 89 3.59 12.97 11.47
C SER A 89 2.54 14.01 11.90
N LYS A 90 2.96 15.09 12.59
CA LYS A 90 2.08 16.24 12.88
C LYS A 90 1.51 16.93 11.62
N GLN A 91 2.13 16.71 10.46
CA GLN A 91 1.71 17.23 9.15
C GLN A 91 0.99 16.15 8.31
N GLY A 92 0.68 14.99 8.89
CA GLY A 92 0.17 13.81 8.21
C GLY A 92 1.28 12.87 7.74
N GLY A 93 0.93 11.60 7.54
CA GLY A 93 1.72 10.60 6.82
C GLY A 93 1.01 10.20 5.53
N ILE A 94 1.74 9.76 4.51
CA ILE A 94 1.10 9.23 3.29
C ILE A 94 0.42 7.89 3.61
N TYR A 95 1.16 7.02 4.32
CA TYR A 95 0.64 5.77 4.86
C TYR A 95 0.72 5.83 6.38
N GLU A 96 -0.41 6.19 7.00
CA GLU A 96 -0.50 6.41 8.44
C GLU A 96 -0.52 5.08 9.21
N ASP A 97 -1.20 4.05 8.69
CA ASP A 97 -1.35 2.74 9.33
C ASP A 97 -0.11 1.85 9.12
N LEU A 98 0.84 1.90 10.05
CA LEU A 98 2.05 1.09 9.97
C LEU A 98 1.80 -0.40 10.23
N PHE A 99 0.65 -0.80 10.80
CA PHE A 99 0.31 -2.23 10.90
C PHE A 99 0.05 -2.82 9.51
N ALA A 100 -0.66 -2.08 8.65
CA ALA A 100 -0.88 -2.50 7.27
C ALA A 100 0.44 -2.60 6.49
N ILE A 101 1.36 -1.67 6.73
CA ILE A 101 2.72 -1.70 6.13
C ILE A 101 3.52 -2.91 6.62
N GLU A 102 3.53 -3.16 7.93
CA GLU A 102 4.24 -4.31 8.52
C GLU A 102 3.70 -5.64 7.99
N ALA A 103 2.38 -5.79 7.94
CA ALA A 103 1.73 -6.98 7.39
C ALA A 103 2.11 -7.18 5.92
N THR A 104 2.14 -6.10 5.13
CA THR A 104 2.55 -6.16 3.71
C THR A 104 4.02 -6.57 3.57
N TRP A 105 4.91 -6.05 4.42
CA TRP A 105 6.32 -6.45 4.41
C TRP A 105 6.48 -7.94 4.70
N ARG A 106 5.80 -8.47 5.74
CA ARG A 106 5.80 -9.91 6.03
C ARG A 106 5.33 -10.74 4.85
N LEU A 107 4.24 -10.36 4.19
CA LEU A 107 3.74 -11.08 3.02
C LEU A 107 4.75 -11.16 1.86
N ILE A 108 5.51 -10.09 1.63
CA ILE A 108 6.55 -10.04 0.60
C ILE A 108 7.71 -10.97 0.97
N GLU A 109 8.10 -11.01 2.25
CA GLU A 109 9.17 -11.89 2.74
C GLU A 109 8.77 -13.36 2.71
N ASP A 110 7.54 -13.66 3.13
CA ASP A 110 7.01 -15.02 3.18
C ASP A 110 6.74 -15.57 1.77
N ASN A 111 6.38 -14.70 0.82
CA ASN A 111 6.03 -15.06 -0.54
C ASN A 111 6.65 -14.06 -1.53
N PRO A 112 7.86 -14.31 -2.05
CA PRO A 112 8.50 -13.41 -3.01
C PRO A 112 7.89 -13.49 -4.42
N GLU A 113 7.13 -14.55 -4.73
CA GLU A 113 6.45 -14.74 -6.01
C GLU A 113 4.93 -14.64 -5.82
N TRP A 114 4.30 -13.68 -6.51
CA TRP A 114 2.85 -13.48 -6.45
C TRP A 114 2.19 -13.77 -7.80
N HIS A 115 1.22 -14.69 -7.80
CA HIS A 115 0.38 -14.99 -8.96
C HIS A 115 -0.88 -14.13 -8.95
N ILE A 116 -0.82 -13.02 -9.68
CA ILE A 116 -1.90 -12.04 -9.82
C ILE A 116 -2.73 -12.38 -11.08
N PRO A 117 -4.07 -12.33 -11.04
CA PRO A 117 -4.92 -11.83 -9.95
C PRO A 117 -5.34 -12.89 -8.91
N ALA A 118 -4.92 -14.15 -9.06
CA ALA A 118 -5.38 -15.26 -8.21
C ALA A 118 -5.13 -15.01 -6.71
N MET A 119 -4.01 -14.36 -6.37
CA MET A 119 -3.63 -14.04 -4.99
C MET A 119 -4.24 -12.75 -4.46
N ASN A 120 -4.92 -11.91 -5.27
CA ASN A 120 -5.40 -10.58 -4.84
C ASN A 120 -6.23 -10.64 -3.57
N ARG A 121 -7.23 -11.54 -3.56
CA ARG A 121 -8.12 -11.70 -2.42
C ARG A 121 -7.37 -12.15 -1.17
N TYR A 122 -6.52 -13.16 -1.32
CA TYR A 122 -5.71 -13.68 -0.23
C TYR A 122 -4.80 -12.61 0.38
N LEU A 123 -4.09 -11.85 -0.46
CA LEU A 123 -3.16 -10.82 -0.03
C LEU A 123 -3.87 -9.68 0.72
N VAL A 124 -5.02 -9.23 0.21
CA VAL A 124 -5.83 -8.19 0.87
C VAL A 124 -6.41 -8.71 2.19
N GLU A 125 -7.02 -9.89 2.19
CA GLU A 125 -7.57 -10.50 3.41
C GLU A 125 -6.48 -10.76 4.46
N ALA A 126 -5.27 -11.14 4.05
CA ALA A 126 -4.17 -11.36 4.98
C ALA A 126 -3.76 -10.10 5.77
N VAL A 127 -3.96 -8.91 5.22
CA VAL A 127 -3.66 -7.63 5.88
C VAL A 127 -4.88 -7.04 6.59
N THR A 128 -6.08 -7.25 6.04
CA THR A 128 -7.30 -6.55 6.49
C THR A 128 -8.19 -7.37 7.41
N HIS A 129 -8.02 -8.70 7.47
CA HIS A 129 -8.87 -9.56 8.29
C HIS A 129 -8.73 -9.19 9.78
N PRO A 130 -9.85 -9.01 10.52
CA PRO A 130 -9.82 -8.55 11.92
C PRO A 130 -8.94 -9.41 12.83
N ASP A 131 -9.03 -10.74 12.72
CA ASP A 131 -8.27 -11.66 13.58
C ASP A 131 -6.77 -11.56 13.34
N LYS A 132 -6.32 -11.59 12.08
CA LYS A 132 -4.90 -11.45 11.71
C LYS A 132 -4.35 -10.09 12.15
N ARG A 133 -5.17 -9.05 12.02
CA ARG A 133 -4.82 -7.71 12.48
C ARG A 133 -4.68 -7.67 14.00
N ALA A 134 -5.60 -8.29 14.74
CA ALA A 134 -5.55 -8.36 16.20
C ALA A 134 -4.33 -9.14 16.70
N GLU A 135 -3.98 -10.25 16.04
CA GLU A 135 -2.76 -11.02 16.32
C GLU A 135 -1.49 -10.18 16.12
N LEU A 136 -1.38 -9.50 14.96
CA LEU A 136 -0.24 -8.62 14.68
C LEU A 136 -0.16 -7.45 15.67
N GLU A 137 -1.29 -6.84 16.01
CA GLU A 137 -1.37 -5.79 17.00
C GLU A 137 -0.90 -6.29 18.37
N ALA A 138 -1.34 -7.47 18.80
CA ALA A 138 -0.95 -8.08 20.07
C ALA A 138 0.56 -8.36 20.12
N GLU A 139 1.13 -8.87 19.03
CA GLU A 139 2.57 -9.14 18.90
C GLU A 139 3.39 -7.84 19.01
N LEU A 140 3.06 -6.84 18.19
CA LEU A 140 3.86 -5.62 18.08
C LEU A 140 3.66 -4.67 19.27
N CYS A 141 2.47 -4.63 19.87
CA CYS A 141 2.18 -3.77 21.02
C CYS A 141 2.90 -4.19 22.31
N GLY A 142 3.63 -5.31 22.31
CA GLY A 142 4.64 -5.60 23.34
C GLY A 142 5.71 -4.49 23.44
N LYS A 143 5.90 -3.71 22.37
CA LYS A 143 6.72 -2.49 22.35
C LYS A 143 5.83 -1.26 22.56
N ALA A 144 6.16 -0.43 23.55
CA ALA A 144 5.38 0.77 23.92
C ALA A 144 5.06 1.70 22.72
N ALA A 145 6.01 1.87 21.80
CA ALA A 145 5.82 2.69 20.61
C ALA A 145 4.62 2.23 19.75
N TRP A 146 4.44 0.92 19.58
CA TRP A 146 3.36 0.36 18.77
C TRP A 146 2.00 0.45 19.47
N ALA A 147 1.97 0.32 20.79
CA ALA A 147 0.75 0.56 21.57
C ALA A 147 0.27 2.02 21.44
N GLU A 148 1.20 2.98 21.52
CA GLU A 148 0.91 4.40 21.26
C GLU A 148 0.42 4.64 19.81
N HIS A 149 1.05 3.97 18.84
CA HIS A 149 0.64 4.04 17.43
C HIS A 149 -0.79 3.55 17.23
N ARG A 150 -1.13 2.39 17.81
CA ARG A 150 -2.48 1.82 17.76
C ARG A 150 -3.53 2.80 18.29
N GLY A 151 -3.26 3.43 19.44
CA GLY A 151 -4.14 4.46 20.00
C GLY A 151 -4.36 5.63 19.04
N ARG A 152 -3.29 6.09 18.36
CA ARG A 152 -3.36 7.15 17.35
C ARG A 152 -4.19 6.77 16.13
N ILE A 153 -3.99 5.56 15.61
CA ILE A 153 -4.73 5.05 14.44
C ILE A 153 -6.21 4.92 14.75
N ILE A 154 -6.57 4.33 15.90
CA ILE A 154 -7.98 4.24 16.33
C ILE A 154 -8.60 5.65 16.45
N GLY A 155 -7.87 6.61 17.01
CA GLY A 155 -8.30 8.01 17.08
C GLY A 155 -8.55 8.63 15.70
N LEU A 156 -7.68 8.38 14.73
CA LEU A 156 -7.83 8.85 13.34
C LEU A 156 -9.08 8.26 12.67
N TRP A 157 -9.33 6.94 12.82
CA TRP A 157 -10.53 6.30 12.24
C TRP A 157 -11.82 6.81 12.87
N ARG A 158 -11.83 7.04 14.19
CA ARG A 158 -12.98 7.63 14.90
C ARG A 158 -13.24 9.08 14.47
N GLY A 159 -12.20 9.87 14.23
CA GLY A 159 -12.31 11.25 13.75
C GLY A 159 -12.74 11.38 12.28
N ARG A 160 -12.56 10.32 11.47
CA ARG A 160 -12.99 10.28 10.05
C ARG A 160 -14.35 9.61 9.84
N SER A 161 -14.95 9.01 10.85
CA SER A 161 -16.32 8.50 10.77
C SER A 161 -17.29 9.71 10.71
N PRO A 162 -18.24 9.76 9.76
CA PRO A 162 -19.25 10.81 9.75
C PRO A 162 -20.04 10.75 11.08
N PRO A 163 -20.49 11.88 11.64
CA PRO A 163 -21.32 11.85 12.83
C PRO A 163 -22.53 10.96 12.52
N SER A 164 -22.72 9.92 13.32
CA SER A 164 -23.90 9.07 13.25
C SER A 164 -25.12 9.96 13.40
N GLY A 165 -25.86 10.15 12.30
CA GLY A 165 -27.09 10.93 12.31
C GLY A 165 -28.04 10.35 13.35
N SER A 166 -28.32 11.15 14.37
CA SER A 166 -29.45 10.93 15.26
C SER A 166 -30.71 10.92 14.39
N SER A 167 -31.32 9.75 14.24
CA SER A 167 -32.70 9.64 13.80
C SER A 167 -33.59 10.22 14.89
N ASP A 168 -33.80 11.52 14.86
CA ASP A 168 -34.90 12.13 15.57
C ASP A 168 -36.19 11.69 14.87
N HIS A 169 -36.89 10.79 15.54
CA HIS A 169 -38.29 10.54 15.32
C HIS A 169 -39.07 11.83 15.58
N ALA A 170 -39.31 12.61 14.52
CA ALA A 170 -40.41 13.55 14.50
C ALA A 170 -41.71 12.77 14.34
N ALA A 171 -42.27 12.36 15.47
CA ALA A 171 -43.71 12.22 15.64
C ALA A 171 -44.35 13.62 15.61
N SER A 172 -45.64 13.67 15.24
CA SER A 172 -46.57 14.83 15.14
C SER A 172 -46.75 15.31 13.69
N SER A 173 -47.95 15.42 13.13
CA SER A 173 -49.34 15.18 13.56
C SER A 173 -50.21 15.12 12.31
#